data_AF-A0A8J5ZGP1-F1
#
_entry.id   AF-A0A8J5ZGP1-F1
#
_cell.length_a   1.000
_cell.length_b   1.000
_cell.length_c   1.000
_cell.angle_alpha   90.00
_cell.angle_beta   90.00
_cell.angle_gamma   90.00
#
_symmetry.space_group_name_H-M   'P 1'
#
loop_
_entity.id
_entity.type
_entity.pdbx_description
1 polymer ?
#
loop_
_entity_poly.entity_id
_entity_poly.type
_entity_poly.pdbx_seq_one_letter_code
_entity_poly.pdbx_strand_id
1 'polypeptide(L)'
;MVQAALATKLFDVIHLPPADISNLVEPGDKGITSLSAAMHVVKPDFQAAILGLETLPTALVVHVFAIECLGIADELNIPKYVFVSTNAWFLATIVYTPVLDKEVEGEYADKKEPFALLRCSSIRAEDLPDPMLLRTKANYSEYLKIGMEIPKANGILVNSWEELQPKTLASLRDGNLLGGVVKAPIFPVGPINSEGSSALKNELFDWLDKQTTDSVLYISFGSMGGLSLEQMLELAWGLELSQQRFIWVVRPPIEKSGSGSGPKFGNIGDDMSRYLPERFISRTRDRGSDCSTMGPTSGNPESSILWRIFHALWLEFSNRMHHQWIANDRLATIR
;
A
#
# COMPACT_ATOMS: atom_id res chain seq x y z
N MET A 1 10.98 -9.27 -1.17
CA MET A 1 10.54 -9.12 -2.57
C MET A 1 11.75 -8.89 -3.47
N VAL A 2 12.56 -7.84 -3.29
CA VAL A 2 13.80 -7.66 -4.08
C VAL A 2 14.74 -8.88 -3.99
N GLN A 3 15.01 -9.39 -2.78
CA GLN A 3 15.80 -10.63 -2.64
C GLN A 3 15.14 -11.88 -3.25
N ALA A 4 13.81 -11.94 -3.26
CA ALA A 4 13.09 -13.05 -3.89
C ALA A 4 13.13 -12.91 -5.43
N ALA A 5 13.00 -11.69 -5.96
CA ALA A 5 13.14 -11.38 -7.38
C ALA A 5 14.57 -11.67 -7.87
N LEU A 6 15.59 -11.26 -7.11
CA LEU A 6 17.00 -11.57 -7.37
C LEU A 6 17.28 -13.08 -7.43
N ALA A 7 16.53 -13.89 -6.66
CA ALA A 7 16.69 -15.35 -6.69
C ALA A 7 16.18 -15.99 -8.00
N THR A 8 15.27 -15.33 -8.72
CA THR A 8 14.63 -15.91 -9.92
C THR A 8 15.47 -15.79 -11.20
N LYS A 9 16.55 -14.98 -11.22
CA LYS A 9 17.30 -14.59 -12.43
C LYS A 9 16.45 -13.97 -13.56
N LEU A 10 15.18 -13.67 -13.31
CA LEU A 10 14.25 -13.10 -14.29
C LEU A 10 14.29 -11.57 -14.35
N PHE A 11 14.97 -10.94 -13.39
CA PHE A 11 14.98 -9.50 -13.22
C PHE A 11 16.38 -8.99 -12.94
N ASP A 12 16.79 -7.96 -13.69
CA ASP A 12 17.93 -7.12 -13.32
C ASP A 12 17.43 -6.05 -12.35
N VAL A 13 18.02 -6.04 -11.16
CA VAL A 13 17.67 -5.06 -10.12
C VAL A 13 18.77 -4.01 -10.05
N ILE A 14 18.40 -2.77 -10.35
CA ILE A 14 19.27 -1.62 -10.18
C ILE A 14 18.91 -0.93 -8.87
N HIS A 15 19.91 -0.82 -7.99
CA HIS A 15 19.78 -0.07 -6.75
C HIS A 15 20.13 1.39 -7.01
N LEU A 16 19.16 2.27 -6.82
CA LEU A 16 19.37 3.71 -6.86
C LEU A 16 19.90 4.20 -5.49
N PRO A 17 20.62 5.33 -5.46
CA PRO A 17 21.01 5.97 -4.22
C PRO A 17 19.79 6.25 -3.31
N PRO A 18 19.96 6.21 -1.97
CA PRO A 18 18.89 6.58 -1.06
C PRO A 18 18.52 8.06 -1.22
N ALA A 19 17.22 8.34 -1.24
CA ALA A 19 16.69 9.70 -1.33
C ALA A 19 16.89 10.44 0.00
N ASP A 20 17.63 11.55 -0.01
CA ASP A 20 17.63 12.48 1.12
C ASP A 20 16.47 13.47 0.99
N ILE A 21 15.43 13.24 1.78
CA ILE A 21 14.23 14.09 1.84
C ILE A 21 14.19 14.97 3.10
N SER A 22 15.24 14.98 3.92
CA SER A 22 15.25 15.62 5.24
C SER A 22 14.91 17.12 5.20
N ASN A 23 15.22 17.80 4.10
CA ASN A 23 14.92 19.22 3.89
C ASN A 23 13.63 19.49 3.10
N LEU A 24 12.92 18.44 2.69
CA LEU A 24 11.75 18.52 1.80
C LEU A 24 10.44 18.13 2.49
N VAL A 25 10.52 17.49 3.66
CA VAL A 25 9.34 17.03 4.41
C VAL A 25 9.44 17.43 5.87
N GLU A 26 8.32 17.82 6.46
CA GLU A 26 8.26 18.06 7.90
C GLU A 26 8.23 16.73 8.66
N PRO A 27 8.63 16.68 9.95
CA PRO A 27 8.58 15.45 10.76
C PRO A 27 7.18 14.82 10.88
N GLY A 28 6.11 15.54 10.53
CA GLY A 28 4.74 15.03 10.46
C GLY A 28 4.25 14.62 9.08
N ASP A 29 4.99 14.92 8.03
CA ASP A 29 4.66 14.51 6.69
C ASP A 29 4.97 13.02 6.54
N LYS A 30 3.93 12.24 6.25
CA LYS A 30 3.99 10.80 6.06
C LYS A 30 3.19 10.39 4.84
N GLY A 31 3.39 9.15 4.40
CA GLY A 31 2.60 8.57 3.33
C GLY A 31 2.94 9.18 1.98
N ILE A 32 1.93 9.76 1.33
CA ILE A 32 2.02 10.25 -0.04
C ILE A 32 3.05 11.38 -0.13
N THR A 33 3.11 12.30 0.84
CA THR A 33 4.06 13.43 0.82
C THR A 33 5.51 12.96 0.79
N SER A 34 5.90 12.08 1.71
CA SER A 34 7.28 11.59 1.80
C SER A 34 7.67 10.72 0.62
N LEU A 35 6.72 9.93 0.10
CA LEU A 35 6.96 9.12 -1.09
C LEU A 35 7.13 10.00 -2.34
N SER A 36 6.28 11.01 -2.54
CA SER A 36 6.41 11.94 -3.66
C SER A 36 7.72 12.73 -3.57
N ALA A 37 8.10 13.23 -2.39
CA ALA A 37 9.38 13.92 -2.20
C ALA A 37 10.57 13.00 -2.52
N ALA A 38 10.53 11.74 -2.08
CA ALA A 38 11.59 10.77 -2.36
C ALA A 38 11.69 10.46 -3.86
N MET A 39 10.55 10.27 -4.53
CA MET A 39 10.53 10.04 -5.97
C MET A 39 11.06 11.24 -6.75
N HIS A 40 10.81 12.46 -6.27
CA HIS A 40 11.31 13.67 -6.89
C HIS A 40 12.84 13.75 -6.81
N VAL A 41 13.41 13.45 -5.64
CA VAL A 41 14.86 13.40 -5.42
C VAL A 41 15.51 12.30 -6.25
N VAL A 42 14.86 11.14 -6.37
CA VAL A 42 15.42 9.96 -7.07
C VAL A 42 15.27 10.06 -8.59
N LYS A 43 14.38 10.89 -9.11
CA LYS A 43 14.09 10.99 -10.55
C LYS A 43 15.35 11.16 -11.43
N PRO A 44 16.32 12.06 -11.12
CA PRO A 44 17.52 12.21 -11.94
C PRO A 44 18.39 10.95 -11.95
N ASP A 45 18.56 10.31 -10.79
CA ASP A 45 19.32 9.05 -10.68
C ASP A 45 18.61 7.90 -11.43
N PHE A 46 17.29 7.85 -11.36
CA PHE A 46 16.48 6.89 -12.11
C PHE A 46 16.65 7.10 -13.63
N GLN A 47 16.63 8.34 -14.09
CA GLN A 47 16.86 8.68 -15.49
C GLN A 47 18.27 8.30 -15.94
N ALA A 48 19.29 8.64 -15.15
CA ALA A 48 20.68 8.27 -15.42
C ALA A 48 20.86 6.75 -15.48
N ALA A 49 20.20 6.00 -14.58
CA ALA A 49 20.22 4.55 -14.57
C ALA A 49 19.61 3.95 -15.85
N ILE A 50 18.48 4.48 -16.33
CA ILE A 50 17.87 4.02 -17.59
C ILE A 50 18.79 4.28 -18.78
N LEU A 51 19.39 5.48 -18.85
CA LEU A 51 20.32 5.85 -19.93
C LEU A 51 21.63 5.06 -19.89
N GLY A 52 22.00 4.53 -18.73
CA GLY A 52 23.18 3.69 -18.54
C GLY A 52 22.98 2.21 -18.87
N LEU A 53 21.76 1.77 -19.24
CA LEU A 53 21.49 0.40 -19.65
C LEU A 53 22.16 0.09 -21.00
N GLU A 54 22.67 -1.13 -21.16
CA GLU A 54 23.24 -1.59 -22.44
C GLU A 54 22.21 -1.55 -23.58
N THR A 55 20.95 -1.84 -23.24
CA THR A 55 19.80 -1.78 -24.15
C THR A 55 18.70 -0.92 -23.54
N LEU A 56 18.19 0.05 -24.32
CA LEU A 56 17.07 0.87 -23.87
C LEU A 56 15.82 0.01 -23.62
N PRO A 57 15.03 0.32 -22.57
CA PRO A 57 13.77 -0.36 -22.32
C PRO A 57 12.78 -0.18 -23.48
N THR A 58 11.97 -1.21 -23.76
CA THR A 58 10.90 -1.13 -24.77
C THR A 58 9.62 -0.47 -24.26
N ALA A 59 9.47 -0.34 -22.94
CA ALA A 59 8.36 0.33 -22.27
C ALA A 59 8.78 0.70 -20.85
N LEU A 60 8.12 1.71 -20.29
CA LEU A 60 8.27 2.11 -18.89
C LEU A 60 6.97 1.84 -18.12
N VAL A 61 7.04 1.10 -17.02
CA VAL A 61 5.91 0.93 -16.09
C VAL A 61 6.27 1.58 -14.77
N VAL A 62 5.50 2.58 -14.34
CA VAL A 62 5.74 3.31 -13.09
C VAL A 62 4.63 3.06 -12.08
N HIS A 63 4.96 3.04 -10.80
CA HIS A 63 3.96 3.08 -9.73
C HIS A 63 3.29 4.46 -9.67
N VAL A 64 2.07 4.57 -9.14
CA VAL A 64 1.34 5.86 -9.01
C VAL A 64 2.12 6.96 -8.26
N PHE A 65 3.04 6.60 -7.37
CA PHE A 65 3.90 7.56 -6.66
C PHE A 65 5.11 8.01 -7.49
N ALA A 66 5.47 7.25 -8.52
CA ALA A 66 6.54 7.56 -9.46
C ALA A 66 6.01 8.23 -10.74
N ILE A 67 4.83 8.86 -10.67
CA ILE A 67 4.12 9.37 -11.84
C ILE A 67 4.92 10.43 -12.62
N GLU A 68 5.77 11.19 -11.92
CA GLU A 68 6.64 12.20 -12.52
C GLU A 68 7.75 11.63 -13.43
N CYS A 69 8.01 10.32 -13.31
CA CYS A 69 8.94 9.60 -14.16
C CYS A 69 8.33 9.24 -15.52
N LEU A 70 7.00 9.41 -15.71
CA LEU A 70 6.37 9.23 -17.02
C LEU A 70 6.98 10.11 -18.11
N GLY A 71 7.47 11.30 -17.77
CA GLY A 71 8.14 12.20 -18.72
C GLY A 71 9.44 11.63 -19.30
N ILE A 72 10.14 10.74 -18.56
CA ILE A 72 11.35 10.07 -19.06
C ILE A 72 11.00 9.18 -20.26
N ALA A 73 9.83 8.54 -20.24
CA ALA A 73 9.39 7.73 -21.37
C ALA A 73 9.05 8.59 -22.62
N ASP A 74 8.56 9.81 -22.42
CA ASP A 74 8.35 10.76 -23.52
C ASP A 74 9.68 11.16 -24.16
N GLU A 75 10.70 11.44 -23.35
CA GLU A 75 12.05 11.79 -23.81
C GLU A 75 12.73 10.63 -24.56
N LEU A 76 12.49 9.39 -24.13
CA LEU A 76 13.01 8.19 -24.77
C LEU A 76 12.15 7.69 -25.94
N ASN A 77 10.98 8.31 -26.18
CA ASN A 77 9.99 7.89 -27.16
C ASN A 77 9.58 6.40 -27.01
N ILE A 78 9.32 5.98 -25.78
CA ILE A 78 8.85 4.63 -25.44
C ILE A 78 7.45 4.65 -24.82
N PRO A 79 6.64 3.60 -25.00
CA PRO A 79 5.36 3.45 -24.32
C PRO A 79 5.48 3.55 -22.79
N LYS A 80 4.56 4.27 -22.16
CA LYS A 80 4.53 4.52 -20.72
C LYS A 80 3.24 4.01 -20.08
N TYR A 81 3.36 3.29 -18.98
CA TYR A 81 2.26 2.64 -18.28
C TYR A 81 2.29 2.99 -16.81
N VAL A 82 1.12 3.01 -16.19
CA VAL A 82 0.98 3.19 -14.75
C VAL A 82 0.51 1.89 -14.12
N PHE A 83 1.20 1.45 -13.08
CA PHE A 83 0.72 0.38 -12.22
C PHE A 83 0.10 0.95 -10.94
N VAL A 84 -1.19 0.65 -10.77
CA VAL A 84 -1.99 0.95 -9.59
C VAL A 84 -2.05 -0.30 -8.72
N SER A 85 -1.26 -0.32 -7.67
CA SER A 85 -1.12 -1.44 -6.75
C SER A 85 -2.35 -1.72 -5.88
N THR A 86 -3.30 -0.78 -5.85
CA THR A 86 -4.53 -0.85 -5.07
C THR A 86 -5.66 -1.40 -5.94
N ASN A 87 -6.84 -0.79 -5.90
CA ASN A 87 -8.06 -1.32 -6.49
C ASN A 87 -8.67 -0.35 -7.52
N ALA A 88 -9.60 -0.85 -8.33
CA ALA A 88 -10.25 -0.08 -9.37
C ALA A 88 -11.06 1.11 -8.82
N TRP A 89 -11.62 0.99 -7.61
CA TRP A 89 -12.37 2.07 -6.97
C TRP A 89 -11.45 3.20 -6.51
N PHE A 90 -10.28 2.89 -5.98
CA PHE A 90 -9.24 3.87 -5.71
C PHE A 90 -8.74 4.55 -7.00
N LEU A 91 -8.55 3.78 -8.08
CA LEU A 91 -8.24 4.35 -9.39
C LEU A 91 -9.35 5.30 -9.86
N ALA A 92 -10.62 4.94 -9.70
CA ALA A 92 -11.75 5.82 -10.02
C ALA A 92 -11.71 7.12 -9.19
N THR A 93 -11.42 7.04 -7.88
CA THR A 93 -11.31 8.21 -7.01
C THR A 93 -10.17 9.14 -7.43
N ILE A 94 -8.97 8.61 -7.69
CA ILE A 94 -7.80 9.45 -8.01
C ILE A 94 -7.96 10.17 -9.36
N VAL A 95 -8.47 9.49 -10.39
CA VAL A 95 -8.63 10.11 -11.72
C VAL A 95 -9.82 11.06 -11.78
N TYR A 96 -10.79 10.91 -10.88
CA TYR A 96 -11.93 11.83 -10.78
C TYR A 96 -11.64 13.04 -9.85
N THR A 97 -10.53 13.01 -9.10
CA THR A 97 -10.14 14.11 -8.21
C THR A 97 -10.04 15.46 -8.92
N PRO A 98 -9.48 15.60 -10.14
CA PRO A 98 -9.45 16.87 -10.86
C PRO A 98 -10.82 17.41 -11.27
N VAL A 99 -11.84 16.54 -11.36
CA VAL A 99 -13.23 16.96 -11.59
C VAL A 99 -13.82 17.50 -10.30
N LEU A 100 -13.68 16.74 -9.21
CA LEU A 100 -14.12 17.15 -7.87
C LEU A 100 -13.47 18.47 -7.43
N ASP A 101 -12.19 18.68 -7.75
CA ASP A 101 -11.46 19.91 -7.42
C ASP A 101 -12.13 21.17 -8.01
N LYS A 102 -12.73 21.04 -9.19
CA LYS A 102 -13.42 22.13 -9.89
C LYS A 102 -14.87 22.29 -9.45
N GLU A 103 -15.55 21.18 -9.19
CA GLU A 103 -16.98 21.17 -8.88
C GLU A 103 -17.29 21.46 -7.41
N VAL A 104 -16.36 21.10 -6.51
CA VAL A 104 -16.55 21.24 -5.08
C VAL A 104 -15.93 22.54 -4.60
N GLU A 105 -16.77 23.45 -4.10
CA GLU A 105 -16.31 24.66 -3.41
C GLU A 105 -15.95 24.37 -1.94
N GLY A 106 -14.80 24.86 -1.47
CA GLY A 106 -14.34 24.65 -0.08
C GLY A 106 -13.74 23.27 0.19
N GLU A 107 -13.69 22.86 1.45
CA GLU A 107 -13.09 21.59 1.86
C GLU A 107 -14.06 20.40 1.64
N TYR A 108 -13.49 19.26 1.27
CA TYR A 108 -14.28 18.02 1.11
C TYR A 108 -14.85 17.53 2.45
N ALA A 109 -14.10 17.73 3.54
CA ALA A 109 -14.49 17.36 4.90
C ALA A 109 -15.78 18.06 5.38
N ASP A 110 -16.10 19.23 4.83
CA ASP A 110 -17.31 19.99 5.19
C ASP A 110 -18.57 19.48 4.47
N LYS A 111 -18.42 18.55 3.53
CA LYS A 111 -19.54 18.02 2.73
C LYS A 111 -20.20 16.85 3.45
N LYS A 112 -21.52 16.97 3.62
CA LYS A 112 -22.35 15.94 4.27
C LYS A 112 -22.76 14.82 3.32
N GLU A 113 -22.99 15.18 2.05
CA GLU A 113 -23.42 14.22 1.04
C GLU A 113 -22.20 13.47 0.47
N PRO A 114 -22.31 12.15 0.27
CA PRO A 114 -21.25 11.37 -0.37
C PRO A 114 -20.97 11.85 -1.79
N PHE A 115 -19.70 11.84 -2.19
CA PHE A 115 -19.29 12.17 -3.55
C PHE A 115 -19.62 11.03 -4.50
N ALA A 116 -20.52 11.30 -5.45
CA ALA A 116 -20.88 10.34 -6.48
C ALA A 116 -19.75 10.24 -7.52
N LEU A 117 -19.21 9.03 -7.66
CA LEU A 117 -18.30 8.67 -8.74
C LEU A 117 -19.13 8.07 -9.87
N LEU A 118 -18.93 8.50 -11.12
CA LEU A 118 -19.77 8.12 -12.27
C LEU A 118 -20.03 6.60 -12.33
N ARG A 119 -21.24 6.16 -11.93
CA ARG A 119 -21.66 4.75 -11.79
C ARG A 119 -20.72 3.83 -10.97
N CYS A 120 -19.98 4.39 -10.02
CA CYS A 120 -19.23 3.68 -9.00
C CYS A 120 -19.90 3.86 -7.63
N SER A 121 -19.43 3.13 -6.61
CA SER A 121 -19.84 3.40 -5.23
C SER A 121 -19.43 4.82 -4.84
N SER A 122 -20.33 5.57 -4.19
CA SER A 122 -20.01 6.89 -3.66
C SER A 122 -19.00 6.80 -2.52
N ILE A 123 -18.23 7.87 -2.32
CA ILE A 123 -17.24 7.98 -1.24
C ILE A 123 -17.68 9.06 -0.26
N ARG A 124 -17.69 8.75 1.04
CA ARG A 124 -17.99 9.73 2.08
C ARG A 124 -16.74 10.58 2.35
N ALA A 125 -16.93 11.77 2.89
CA ALA A 125 -15.82 12.67 3.20
C ALA A 125 -14.80 12.03 4.17
N GLU A 126 -15.28 11.29 5.17
CA GLU A 126 -14.43 10.57 6.13
C GLU A 126 -13.67 9.37 5.54
N ASP A 127 -14.09 8.87 4.37
CA ASP A 127 -13.46 7.74 3.70
C ASP A 127 -12.53 8.19 2.55
N LEU A 128 -12.39 9.51 2.33
CA LEU A 128 -11.51 10.05 1.30
C LEU A 128 -10.04 9.75 1.61
N PRO A 129 -9.20 9.55 0.59
CA PRO A 129 -7.75 9.45 0.78
C PRO A 129 -7.20 10.64 1.57
N ASP A 130 -6.24 10.39 2.47
CA ASP A 130 -5.68 11.41 3.38
C ASP A 130 -5.33 12.76 2.72
N PRO A 131 -4.75 12.83 1.50
CA PRO A 131 -4.48 14.12 0.86
C PRO A 131 -5.72 14.94 0.55
N MET A 132 -6.88 14.32 0.37
CA MET A 132 -8.15 14.99 0.10
C MET A 132 -8.84 15.48 1.38
N LEU A 133 -8.34 15.16 2.57
CA LEU A 133 -8.96 15.63 3.82
C LEU A 133 -8.72 17.12 4.08
N LEU A 134 -7.67 17.70 3.50
CA LEU A 134 -7.37 19.13 3.61
C LEU A 134 -6.70 19.66 2.34
N ARG A 135 -7.46 20.39 1.51
CA ARG A 135 -7.04 20.87 0.18
C ARG A 135 -5.92 21.90 0.23
N THR A 136 -5.75 22.59 1.36
CA THR A 136 -4.72 23.62 1.54
C THR A 136 -3.32 23.07 1.78
N LYS A 137 -3.17 21.76 2.04
CA LYS A 137 -1.86 21.14 2.26
C LYS A 137 -1.16 20.78 0.94
N ALA A 138 0.17 20.82 0.95
CA ALA A 138 1.00 20.48 -0.22
C ALA A 138 0.79 19.04 -0.74
N ASN A 139 0.37 18.12 0.13
CA ASN A 139 0.07 16.74 -0.26
C ASN A 139 -1.15 16.64 -1.20
N TYR A 140 -2.10 17.58 -1.10
CA TYR A 140 -3.26 17.64 -1.98
C TYR A 140 -2.85 17.98 -3.41
N SER A 141 -1.96 18.95 -3.63
CA SER A 141 -1.52 19.32 -4.97
C SER A 141 -0.75 18.19 -5.66
N GLU A 142 0.06 17.44 -4.93
CA GLU A 142 0.71 16.23 -5.46
C GLU A 142 -0.31 15.15 -5.81
N TYR A 143 -1.32 14.93 -4.96
CA TYR A 143 -2.37 13.97 -5.24
C TYR A 143 -3.22 14.36 -6.47
N LEU A 144 -3.56 15.64 -6.61
CA LEU A 144 -4.24 16.20 -7.77
C LEU A 144 -3.43 16.00 -9.05
N LYS A 145 -2.11 16.26 -9.00
CA LYS A 145 -1.18 16.02 -10.10
C LYS A 145 -1.17 14.55 -10.52
N ILE A 146 -1.14 13.60 -9.58
CA ILE A 146 -1.23 12.17 -9.91
C ILE A 146 -2.53 11.89 -10.69
N GLY A 147 -3.67 12.40 -10.24
CA GLY A 147 -4.96 12.25 -10.93
C GLY A 147 -4.97 12.84 -12.34
N MET A 148 -4.20 13.90 -12.60
CA MET A 148 -4.06 14.53 -13.92
C MET A 148 -3.08 13.80 -14.86
N GLU A 149 -2.05 13.16 -14.31
CA GLU A 149 -1.01 12.48 -15.10
C GLU A 149 -1.36 11.04 -15.46
N ILE A 150 -2.07 10.31 -14.59
CA ILE A 150 -2.51 8.92 -14.85
C ILE A 150 -3.21 8.76 -16.22
N PRO A 151 -4.18 9.63 -16.60
CA PRO A 151 -4.86 9.54 -17.89
C PRO A 151 -3.96 9.69 -19.12
N LYS A 152 -2.73 10.22 -18.96
CA LYS A 152 -1.77 10.43 -20.05
C LYS A 152 -0.92 9.20 -20.36
N ALA A 153 -1.05 8.12 -19.59
CA ALA A 153 -0.38 6.86 -19.86
C ALA A 153 -0.93 6.17 -21.12
N ASN A 154 -0.11 5.33 -21.76
CA ASN A 154 -0.55 4.45 -22.85
C ASN A 154 -1.38 3.27 -22.36
N GLY A 155 -1.36 2.99 -21.06
CA GLY A 155 -2.19 1.98 -20.42
C GLY A 155 -2.03 1.98 -18.90
N ILE A 156 -3.05 1.48 -18.21
CA ILE A 156 -3.08 1.45 -16.75
C ILE A 156 -3.29 0.01 -16.31
N LEU A 157 -2.31 -0.53 -15.58
CA LEU A 157 -2.40 -1.81 -14.92
C LEU A 157 -2.99 -1.59 -13.53
N VAL A 158 -4.04 -2.32 -13.17
CA VAL A 158 -4.67 -2.21 -11.84
C VAL A 158 -4.67 -3.57 -11.16
N ASN A 159 -4.28 -3.61 -9.89
CA ASN A 159 -4.25 -4.83 -9.07
C ASN A 159 -5.67 -5.23 -8.60
N SER A 160 -6.55 -5.47 -9.57
CA SER A 160 -7.94 -5.91 -9.42
C SER A 160 -8.28 -6.92 -10.51
N TRP A 161 -9.46 -7.53 -10.43
CA TRP A 161 -10.00 -8.47 -11.43
C TRP A 161 -11.50 -8.21 -11.66
N GLU A 162 -12.03 -8.72 -12.77
CA GLU A 162 -13.38 -8.39 -13.26
C GLU A 162 -14.47 -8.72 -12.24
N GLU A 163 -14.38 -9.89 -11.60
CA GLU A 163 -15.37 -10.38 -10.64
C GLU A 163 -15.37 -9.57 -9.34
N LEU A 164 -14.23 -8.99 -8.92
CA LEU A 164 -14.15 -8.22 -7.69
C LEU A 164 -14.81 -6.85 -7.82
N GLN A 165 -14.58 -6.16 -8.94
CA GLN A 165 -15.01 -4.77 -9.13
C GLN A 165 -15.65 -4.52 -10.50
N PRO A 166 -16.66 -5.31 -10.91
CA PRO A 166 -17.19 -5.29 -12.28
C PRO A 166 -17.79 -3.93 -12.64
N LYS A 167 -18.53 -3.30 -11.71
CA LYS A 167 -19.18 -2.00 -11.93
C LYS A 167 -18.16 -0.89 -12.15
N THR A 168 -17.10 -0.87 -11.33
CA THR A 168 -16.07 0.16 -11.42
C THR A 168 -15.21 -0.01 -12.66
N LEU A 169 -14.80 -1.24 -12.99
CA LEU A 169 -14.05 -1.53 -14.22
C LEU A 169 -14.87 -1.21 -15.46
N ALA A 170 -16.18 -1.51 -15.47
CA ALA A 170 -17.07 -1.11 -16.55
C ALA A 170 -17.16 0.42 -16.70
N SER A 171 -17.29 1.17 -15.60
CA SER A 171 -17.32 2.63 -15.66
C SER A 171 -16.02 3.24 -16.17
N LEU A 172 -14.86 2.71 -15.74
CA LEU A 172 -13.54 3.14 -16.21
C LEU A 172 -13.32 2.89 -17.71
N ARG A 173 -14.08 1.98 -18.33
CA ARG A 173 -14.01 1.65 -19.76
C ARG A 173 -15.07 2.35 -20.61
N ASP A 174 -16.14 2.84 -19.99
CA ASP A 174 -17.23 3.52 -20.70
C ASP A 174 -16.86 4.99 -20.95
N GLY A 175 -16.77 5.35 -22.23
CA GLY A 175 -16.43 6.70 -22.68
C GLY A 175 -17.41 7.80 -22.26
N ASN A 176 -18.64 7.43 -21.87
CA ASN A 176 -19.64 8.37 -21.34
C ASN A 176 -19.55 8.54 -19.81
N LEU A 177 -18.68 7.77 -19.15
CA LEU A 177 -18.47 7.76 -17.70
C LEU A 177 -17.01 8.09 -17.38
N LEU A 178 -16.36 7.31 -16.52
CA LEU A 178 -14.96 7.53 -16.16
C LEU A 178 -14.00 7.26 -17.33
N GLY A 179 -14.36 6.45 -18.32
CA GLY A 179 -13.60 6.30 -19.56
C GLY A 179 -13.52 7.59 -20.39
N GLY A 180 -14.42 8.55 -20.16
CA GLY A 180 -14.32 9.91 -20.72
C GLY A 180 -13.19 10.74 -20.08
N VAL A 181 -12.85 10.44 -18.82
CA VAL A 181 -11.76 11.06 -18.04
C VAL A 181 -10.44 10.32 -18.29
N VAL A 182 -10.48 8.99 -18.29
CA VAL A 182 -9.34 8.10 -18.51
C VAL A 182 -9.50 7.36 -19.82
N LYS A 183 -8.94 7.92 -20.89
CA LYS A 183 -9.01 7.30 -22.23
C LYS A 183 -8.02 6.14 -22.41
N ALA A 184 -7.07 5.99 -21.50
CA ALA A 184 -6.09 4.91 -21.54
C ALA A 184 -6.76 3.55 -21.27
N PRO A 185 -6.33 2.47 -21.95
CA PRO A 185 -6.85 1.13 -21.69
C PRO A 185 -6.54 0.68 -20.25
N ILE A 186 -7.53 0.06 -19.60
CA ILE A 186 -7.44 -0.45 -18.23
C ILE A 186 -7.24 -1.98 -18.25
N PHE A 187 -6.13 -2.42 -17.69
CA PHE A 187 -5.72 -3.82 -17.57
C PHE A 187 -5.83 -4.29 -16.11
N PRO A 188 -6.93 -4.95 -15.72
CA PRO A 188 -7.00 -5.65 -14.45
C PRO A 188 -6.05 -6.85 -14.50
N VAL A 189 -4.99 -6.80 -13.69
CA VAL A 189 -3.91 -7.80 -13.63
C VAL A 189 -3.80 -8.46 -12.26
N GLY A 190 -4.77 -8.20 -11.39
CA GLY A 190 -4.81 -8.76 -10.04
C GLY A 190 -5.32 -10.20 -9.99
N PRO A 191 -5.08 -10.91 -8.88
CA PRO A 191 -4.27 -10.45 -7.74
C PRO A 191 -2.77 -10.64 -8.00
N ILE A 192 -2.00 -9.54 -8.02
CA ILE A 192 -0.53 -9.60 -8.06
C ILE A 192 -0.03 -9.75 -6.63
N ASN A 193 0.39 -10.96 -6.31
CA ASN A 193 0.92 -11.33 -5.01
C ASN A 193 2.39 -11.74 -5.14
N SER A 194 3.21 -11.41 -4.14
CA SER A 194 4.52 -12.06 -4.03
C SER A 194 4.30 -13.49 -3.56
N GLU A 195 4.78 -14.48 -4.30
CA GLU A 195 4.95 -15.82 -3.74
C GLU A 195 5.79 -15.69 -2.46
N GLY A 196 5.26 -16.21 -1.35
CA GLY A 196 5.87 -16.08 -0.04
C GLY A 196 7.29 -16.66 -0.07
N SER A 197 8.29 -15.89 0.35
CA SER A 197 9.60 -16.48 0.61
C SER A 197 9.45 -17.48 1.75
N SER A 198 9.95 -18.70 1.58
CA SER A 198 9.98 -19.78 2.57
C SER A 198 10.81 -19.49 3.84
N ALA A 199 11.10 -18.23 4.12
CA ALA A 199 11.88 -17.76 5.27
C ALA A 199 11.04 -17.54 6.53
N LEU A 200 9.75 -17.92 6.52
CA LEU A 200 8.97 -18.01 7.75
C LEU A 200 9.54 -19.18 8.57
N LYS A 201 9.92 -18.90 9.83
CA LYS A 201 10.50 -19.90 10.73
C LYS A 201 9.57 -21.10 10.83
N ASN A 202 10.12 -22.31 10.68
CA ASN A 202 9.39 -23.56 10.88
C ASN A 202 8.57 -23.55 12.18
N GLU A 203 9.09 -22.94 13.25
CA GLU A 203 8.43 -22.84 14.55
C GLU A 203 7.03 -22.19 14.53
N LEU A 204 6.79 -21.16 13.68
CA LEU A 204 5.46 -20.55 13.58
C LEU A 204 4.48 -21.49 12.89
N PHE A 205 4.92 -22.13 11.80
CA PHE A 205 4.09 -23.09 11.09
C PHE A 205 3.82 -24.33 11.94
N ASP A 206 4.82 -24.84 12.65
CA ASP A 206 4.67 -25.94 13.61
C ASP A 206 3.69 -25.58 14.75
N TRP A 207 3.61 -24.30 15.14
CA TRP A 207 2.62 -23.83 16.10
C TRP A 207 1.23 -23.74 15.46
N LEU A 208 1.12 -23.18 14.24
CA LEU A 208 -0.14 -23.07 13.49
C LEU A 208 -0.75 -24.44 13.18
N ASP A 209 0.07 -25.42 12.79
CA ASP A 209 -0.34 -26.79 12.45
C ASP A 209 -0.95 -27.54 13.64
N LYS A 210 -0.70 -27.07 14.87
CA LYS A 210 -1.29 -27.63 16.11
C LYS A 210 -2.64 -27.00 16.47
N GLN A 211 -3.05 -25.93 15.78
CA GLN A 211 -4.30 -25.25 16.08
C GLN A 211 -5.46 -25.86 15.29
N THR A 212 -6.68 -25.69 15.79
CA THR A 212 -7.88 -26.13 15.06
C THR A 212 -8.14 -25.20 13.87
N THR A 213 -8.78 -25.70 12.82
CA THR A 213 -9.15 -24.91 11.63
C THR A 213 -9.92 -23.65 12.02
N ASP A 214 -9.61 -22.53 11.35
CA ASP A 214 -10.25 -21.22 11.52
C ASP A 214 -10.24 -20.65 12.96
N SER A 215 -9.27 -21.06 13.79
CA SER A 215 -9.24 -20.70 15.22
C SER A 215 -8.20 -19.65 15.62
N VAL A 216 -7.38 -19.18 14.68
CA VAL A 216 -6.27 -18.24 14.95
C VAL A 216 -6.54 -16.91 14.26
N LEU A 217 -6.53 -15.83 15.03
CA LEU A 217 -6.60 -14.47 14.52
C LEU A 217 -5.21 -13.98 14.09
N TYR A 218 -5.03 -13.68 12.82
CA TYR A 218 -3.85 -12.96 12.33
C TYR A 218 -4.10 -11.45 12.33
N ILE A 219 -3.16 -10.69 12.90
CA ILE A 219 -3.26 -9.25 13.11
C ILE A 219 -2.00 -8.57 12.59
N SER A 220 -2.19 -7.71 11.60
CA SER A 220 -1.14 -6.86 11.05
C SER A 220 -1.75 -5.53 10.60
N PHE A 221 -1.11 -4.42 10.93
CA PHE A 221 -1.48 -3.09 10.45
C PHE A 221 -0.69 -2.71 9.18
N GLY A 222 -0.19 -3.72 8.46
CA GLY A 222 0.77 -3.53 7.40
C GLY A 222 2.08 -2.96 7.93
N SER A 223 2.86 -2.37 7.03
CA SER A 223 4.15 -1.78 7.42
C SER A 223 4.10 -0.27 7.59
N MET A 224 3.07 0.41 7.10
CA MET A 224 2.87 1.87 7.25
C MET A 224 1.93 2.18 8.40
N GLY A 225 1.06 1.23 8.74
CA GLY A 225 0.18 1.36 9.89
C GLY A 225 0.99 1.20 11.16
N GLY A 226 0.69 2.07 12.11
CA GLY A 226 1.14 1.96 13.48
C GLY A 226 0.00 2.37 14.40
N LEU A 227 0.05 1.87 15.62
CA LEU A 227 -0.89 2.21 16.68
C LEU A 227 -0.24 3.23 17.61
N SER A 228 -1.02 4.12 18.20
CA SER A 228 -0.53 4.84 19.38
C SER A 228 -0.24 3.85 20.51
N LEU A 229 0.54 4.27 21.53
CA LEU A 229 0.78 3.42 22.69
C LEU A 229 -0.53 3.01 23.36
N GLU A 230 -1.47 3.95 23.50
CA GLU A 230 -2.78 3.68 24.09
C GLU A 230 -3.55 2.63 23.26
N GLN A 231 -3.62 2.80 21.94
CA GLN A 231 -4.29 1.84 21.06
C GLN A 231 -3.64 0.45 21.09
N MET A 232 -2.31 0.39 21.19
CA MET A 232 -1.56 -0.85 21.31
C MET A 232 -1.88 -1.58 22.62
N LEU A 233 -1.95 -0.84 23.73
CA LEU A 233 -2.31 -1.39 25.03
C LEU A 233 -3.74 -1.92 25.01
N GLU A 234 -4.70 -1.13 24.52
CA GLU A 234 -6.10 -1.56 24.40
C GLU A 234 -6.25 -2.82 23.54
N LEU A 235 -5.51 -2.90 22.42
CA LEU A 235 -5.48 -4.11 21.59
C LEU A 235 -4.92 -5.31 22.35
N ALA A 236 -3.82 -5.15 23.08
CA ALA A 236 -3.23 -6.22 23.88
C ALA A 236 -4.21 -6.73 24.95
N TRP A 237 -4.84 -5.84 25.70
CA TRP A 237 -5.88 -6.20 26.68
C TRP A 237 -7.06 -6.91 26.01
N GLY A 238 -7.53 -6.40 24.87
CA GLY A 238 -8.60 -7.02 24.10
C GLY A 238 -8.26 -8.43 23.64
N LEU A 239 -7.03 -8.67 23.16
CA LEU A 239 -6.57 -9.99 22.75
C LEU A 239 -6.53 -10.97 23.92
N GLU A 240 -6.00 -10.55 25.06
CA GLU A 240 -5.98 -11.37 26.28
C GLU A 240 -7.39 -11.72 26.76
N LEU A 241 -8.28 -10.73 26.84
CA LEU A 241 -9.67 -10.92 27.28
C LEU A 241 -10.50 -11.75 26.31
N SER A 242 -10.21 -11.70 25.01
CA SER A 242 -10.92 -12.47 23.98
C SER A 242 -10.77 -13.99 24.16
N GLN A 243 -9.70 -14.41 24.85
CA GLN A 243 -9.28 -15.81 24.99
C GLN A 243 -9.03 -16.53 23.65
N GLN A 244 -9.06 -15.82 22.52
CA GLN A 244 -8.80 -16.37 21.20
C GLN A 244 -7.30 -16.60 21.00
N ARG A 245 -6.97 -17.51 20.08
CA ARG A 245 -5.59 -17.68 19.63
C ARG A 245 -5.26 -16.59 18.62
N PHE A 246 -4.03 -16.08 18.65
CA PHE A 246 -3.66 -15.01 17.74
C PHE A 246 -2.18 -15.04 17.34
N ILE A 247 -1.91 -14.45 16.18
CA ILE A 247 -0.60 -14.04 15.72
C ILE A 247 -0.67 -12.54 15.50
N TRP A 248 0.19 -11.79 16.18
CA TRP A 248 0.25 -10.35 16.04
C TRP A 248 1.65 -9.91 15.59
N VAL A 249 1.71 -9.24 14.44
CA VAL A 249 2.92 -8.56 13.96
C VAL A 249 3.02 -7.20 14.65
N VAL A 250 3.74 -7.16 15.76
CA VAL A 250 3.90 -5.94 16.57
C VAL A 250 4.96 -5.02 15.96
N ARG A 251 4.71 -3.71 16.02
CA ARG A 251 5.65 -2.64 15.62
C ARG A 251 5.71 -1.58 16.71
N PRO A 252 6.81 -0.81 16.86
CA PRO A 252 6.88 0.27 17.83
C PRO A 252 5.68 1.23 17.69
N PRO A 253 5.11 1.70 18.82
CA PRO A 253 3.98 2.60 18.77
C PRO A 253 4.37 3.93 18.13
N ILE A 254 3.36 4.62 17.61
CA ILE A 254 3.49 5.96 17.10
C ILE A 254 3.55 6.92 18.29
N GLU A 255 4.69 7.59 18.49
CA GLU A 255 4.84 8.61 19.53
C GLU A 255 4.14 9.91 19.13
N LYS A 256 3.33 10.49 20.02
CA LYS A 256 2.86 11.88 19.90
C LYS A 256 3.94 12.80 20.44
N SER A 257 4.71 13.48 19.59
CA SER A 257 5.59 14.56 20.07
C SER A 257 4.74 15.76 20.48
N GLY A 258 4.96 16.24 21.71
CA GLY A 258 4.51 17.58 22.10
C GLY A 258 5.20 18.63 21.24
N SER A 259 4.45 19.63 20.79
CA SER A 259 4.91 20.78 19.99
C SER A 259 5.54 20.42 18.63
N GLY A 260 4.71 20.49 17.58
CA GLY A 260 5.12 20.83 16.20
C GLY A 260 5.94 19.80 15.41
N SER A 261 6.41 18.72 16.01
CA SER A 261 6.96 17.58 15.27
C SER A 261 5.90 16.49 15.21
N GLY A 262 5.59 16.00 14.02
CA GLY A 262 4.62 14.92 13.89
C GLY A 262 5.14 13.56 14.34
N PRO A 263 4.32 12.52 14.19
CA PRO A 263 4.52 11.27 14.91
C PRO A 263 5.83 10.54 14.56
N LYS A 264 6.63 10.12 15.55
CA LYS A 264 7.83 9.29 15.32
C LYS A 264 7.49 7.80 15.41
N PHE A 265 8.06 6.98 14.53
CA PHE A 265 8.08 5.53 14.72
C PHE A 265 9.28 5.21 15.62
N GLY A 266 9.08 4.40 16.67
CA GLY A 266 10.21 3.85 17.44
C GLY A 266 11.16 3.03 16.55
N ASN A 267 12.40 2.81 17.01
CA ASN A 267 13.41 2.16 16.19
C ASN A 267 13.08 0.67 15.97
N ILE A 268 13.26 0.19 14.73
CA ILE A 268 13.19 -1.23 14.41
C ILE A 268 14.35 -1.92 15.13
N GLY A 269 14.05 -2.65 16.21
CA GLY A 269 15.04 -3.28 17.08
C GLY A 269 14.85 -2.98 18.57
N ASP A 270 13.94 -2.08 18.92
CA ASP A 270 13.51 -1.93 20.31
C ASP A 270 12.84 -3.22 20.82
N ASP A 271 13.08 -3.53 22.10
CA ASP A 271 12.39 -4.63 22.78
C ASP A 271 10.89 -4.32 22.82
N MET A 272 10.13 -5.00 21.96
CA MET A 272 8.69 -4.82 21.80
C MET A 272 7.91 -5.12 23.07
N SER A 273 8.46 -5.95 23.96
CA SER A 273 7.81 -6.30 25.23
C SER A 273 7.61 -5.10 26.15
N ARG A 274 8.41 -4.03 26.01
CA ARG A 274 8.31 -2.80 26.81
C ARG A 274 7.05 -1.98 26.53
N TYR A 275 6.44 -2.19 25.36
CA TYR A 275 5.23 -1.46 24.94
C TYR A 275 3.95 -2.24 25.23
N LEU A 276 4.08 -3.48 25.70
CA LEU A 276 2.95 -4.36 26.00
C LEU A 276 2.64 -4.30 27.51
N PRO A 277 1.42 -4.66 27.92
CA PRO A 277 1.09 -4.79 29.34
C PRO A 277 2.09 -5.71 30.05
N GLU A 278 2.44 -5.38 31.29
CA GLU A 278 3.40 -6.19 32.08
C GLU A 278 3.00 -7.66 32.00
N ARG A 279 3.93 -8.58 31.70
CA ARG A 279 3.69 -10.03 31.59
C ARG A 279 2.69 -10.47 30.50
N PHE A 280 2.30 -9.62 29.56
CA PHE A 280 1.40 -10.00 28.47
C PHE A 280 1.88 -11.25 27.72
N ILE A 281 3.17 -11.31 27.34
CA ILE A 281 3.75 -12.44 26.61
C ILE A 281 3.66 -13.74 27.43
N SER A 282 3.92 -13.69 28.74
CA SER A 282 3.84 -14.89 29.57
C SER A 282 2.40 -15.32 29.85
N ARG A 283 1.48 -14.37 30.02
CA ARG A 283 0.05 -14.66 30.20
C ARG A 283 -0.63 -15.21 28.95
N THR A 284 -0.11 -14.90 27.76
CA THR A 284 -0.68 -15.33 26.48
C THR A 284 0.13 -16.43 25.79
N ARG A 285 1.18 -16.98 26.40
CA ARG A 285 2.10 -17.95 25.78
C ARG A 285 1.42 -19.21 25.20
N ASP A 286 0.29 -19.63 25.76
CA ASP A 286 -0.45 -20.82 25.32
C ASP A 286 -1.31 -20.58 24.07
N ARG A 287 -1.60 -19.30 23.75
CA ARG A 287 -2.56 -18.91 22.70
C ARG A 287 -2.05 -17.85 21.72
N GLY A 288 -1.02 -17.11 22.10
CA GLY A 288 -0.40 -16.05 21.33
C GLY A 288 1.00 -16.45 20.90
N SER A 289 1.30 -16.24 19.61
CA SER A 289 2.67 -16.28 19.11
C SER A 289 3.12 -14.87 18.78
N ASP A 290 4.21 -14.42 19.40
CA ASP A 290 4.84 -13.13 19.10
C ASP A 290 5.77 -13.27 17.88
N CYS A 291 5.46 -12.52 16.82
CA CYS A 291 6.27 -12.43 15.61
C CYS A 291 7.26 -11.26 15.64
N SER A 292 7.58 -10.69 16.81
CA SER A 292 8.58 -9.62 16.97
C SER A 292 9.95 -9.93 16.33
N THR A 293 10.27 -11.20 16.08
CA THR A 293 11.47 -11.64 15.33
C THR A 293 11.30 -11.83 13.82
N MET A 294 10.17 -11.42 13.23
CA MET A 294 9.91 -11.45 11.78
C MET A 294 10.18 -10.10 11.08
N GLY A 295 10.67 -9.09 11.83
CA GLY A 295 11.45 -8.01 11.22
C GLY A 295 12.76 -8.58 10.67
N PRO A 296 13.36 -8.01 9.60
CA PRO A 296 14.55 -8.57 8.98
C PRO A 296 15.67 -8.64 10.01
N THR A 297 15.96 -9.85 10.49
CA THR A 297 17.14 -10.14 11.29
C THR A 297 18.36 -9.95 10.40
N SER A 298 19.20 -8.98 10.77
CA SER A 298 20.54 -8.73 10.25
C SER A 298 20.68 -8.60 8.73
N GLY A 299 20.55 -7.38 8.22
CA GLY A 299 20.96 -7.02 6.87
C GLY A 299 20.48 -5.62 6.49
N ASN A 300 21.39 -4.65 6.63
CA ASN A 300 21.38 -3.25 6.13
C ASN A 300 19.99 -2.58 5.89
N PRO A 301 19.55 -1.60 6.72
CA PRO A 301 18.14 -1.19 6.77
C PRO A 301 17.64 -0.26 5.64
N GLU A 302 18.53 0.38 4.86
CA GLU A 302 18.15 1.63 4.19
C GLU A 302 17.66 1.52 2.73
N SER A 303 17.63 0.35 2.12
CA SER A 303 17.31 0.27 0.68
C SER A 303 16.28 -0.79 0.25
N SER A 304 15.69 -1.55 1.19
CA SER A 304 14.76 -2.64 0.82
C SER A 304 13.37 -2.63 1.47
N ILE A 305 13.08 -1.63 2.31
CA ILE A 305 11.86 -1.61 3.14
C ILE A 305 10.74 -0.74 2.55
N LEU A 306 11.04 0.30 1.76
CA LEU A 306 10.06 1.31 1.34
C LEU A 306 8.90 0.77 0.47
N TRP A 307 9.06 -0.38 -0.19
CA TRP A 307 8.03 -0.94 -1.09
C TRP A 307 6.97 -1.84 -0.42
N ARG A 308 7.18 -2.31 0.81
CA ARG A 308 6.26 -3.28 1.44
C ARG A 308 4.94 -2.67 1.92
N ILE A 309 4.74 -1.38 1.75
CA ILE A 309 4.16 -0.61 2.85
C ILE A 309 2.76 -0.03 2.63
N PHE A 310 2.38 0.32 1.40
CA PHE A 310 0.97 0.61 1.08
C PHE A 310 0.18 -0.63 0.62
N HIS A 311 0.90 -1.72 0.32
CA HIS A 311 0.42 -2.93 -0.33
C HIS A 311 -0.30 -3.90 0.65
N ALA A 312 -0.05 -3.84 1.95
CA ALA A 312 -0.41 -4.92 2.88
C ALA A 312 -1.92 -5.10 3.13
N LEU A 313 -2.71 -4.03 3.30
CA LEU A 313 -4.16 -4.16 3.57
C LEU A 313 -4.95 -4.61 2.33
N TRP A 314 -4.62 -4.05 1.15
CA TRP A 314 -5.25 -4.46 -0.11
C TRP A 314 -4.80 -5.86 -0.54
N LEU A 315 -3.51 -6.20 -0.43
CA LEU A 315 -3.05 -7.57 -0.72
C LEU A 315 -3.60 -8.59 0.26
N GLU A 316 -3.69 -8.27 1.56
CA GLU A 316 -4.23 -9.22 2.53
C GLU A 316 -5.74 -9.44 2.32
N PHE A 317 -6.48 -8.37 2.03
CA PHE A 317 -7.89 -8.47 1.60
C PHE A 317 -8.05 -9.26 0.29
N SER A 318 -7.25 -8.94 -0.72
CA SER A 318 -7.22 -9.61 -2.02
C SER A 318 -6.89 -11.10 -1.90
N ASN A 319 -5.89 -11.45 -1.07
CA ASN A 319 -5.53 -12.83 -0.76
C ASN A 319 -6.67 -13.59 -0.11
N ARG A 320 -7.33 -13.01 0.91
CA ARG A 320 -8.46 -13.66 1.57
C ARG A 320 -9.63 -13.88 0.60
N MET A 321 -9.96 -12.89 -0.23
CA MET A 321 -11.05 -13.00 -1.22
C MET A 321 -10.72 -14.02 -2.33
N HIS A 322 -9.48 -14.06 -2.83
CA HIS A 322 -9.07 -15.02 -3.85
C HIS A 322 -9.05 -16.47 -3.33
N HIS A 323 -8.53 -16.70 -2.12
CA HIS A 323 -8.56 -18.02 -1.50
C HIS A 323 -9.98 -18.48 -1.17
N GLN A 324 -10.86 -17.59 -0.71
CA GLN A 324 -12.26 -17.90 -0.45
C GLN A 324 -13.04 -18.20 -1.75
N TRP A 325 -12.71 -17.51 -2.85
CA TRP A 325 -13.29 -17.80 -4.16
C TRP A 325 -12.84 -19.18 -4.70
N ILE A 326 -11.55 -19.50 -4.67
CA ILE A 326 -11.05 -20.83 -5.07
C ILE A 326 -11.66 -21.95 -4.21
N ALA A 327 -11.81 -21.72 -2.90
CA ALA A 327 -12.44 -22.68 -2.00
C ALA A 327 -13.92 -22.91 -2.33
N ASN A 328 -14.65 -21.86 -2.72
CA ASN A 328 -16.05 -21.94 -3.13
C ASN A 328 -16.24 -22.55 -4.53
N ASP A 329 -15.30 -22.33 -5.46
CA ASP A 329 -15.35 -22.95 -6.80
C ASP A 329 -15.02 -24.45 -6.76
N ARG A 330 -14.16 -24.89 -5.83
CA ARG A 330 -13.96 -26.33 -5.56
C ARG A 330 -15.19 -27.02 -4.95
N LEU A 331 -16.14 -26.27 -4.41
CA LEU A 331 -17.45 -26.78 -3.99
C LEU A 331 -18.48 -26.77 -5.13
N ALA A 332 -18.21 -26.06 -6.24
CA ALA A 332 -19.10 -25.95 -7.40
C ALA A 332 -18.80 -26.96 -8.54
N THR A 333 -17.69 -27.70 -8.49
CA THR A 333 -17.36 -28.74 -9.50
C THR A 333 -17.28 -30.18 -8.97
N ILE A 334 -18.02 -30.52 -7.91
CA ILE A 334 -18.42 -31.91 -7.65
C ILE A 334 -19.93 -31.98 -7.48
N ARG A 335 -20.63 -32.05 -8.63
CA ARG A 335 -21.73 -32.96 -8.88
C ARG A 335 -21.97 -33.11 -10.38
#